data_AF-A0A524CI73-F1
#
_entry.id   AF-A0A524CI73-F1
#
_cell.length_a   1.000
_cell.length_b   1.000
_cell.length_c   1.000
_cell.angle_alpha   90.00
_cell.angle_beta   90.00
_cell.angle_gamma   90.00
#
_symmetry.space_group_name_H-M   'P 1'
#
loop_
_entity.id
_entity.type
_entity.pdbx_description
1 polymer ?
#
loop_
_entity_poly.entity_id
_entity_poly.type
_entity_poly.pdbx_seq_one_letter_code
_entity_poly.pdbx_strand_id
1 'polypeptide(L)'
;QMVRQSKPDDGYKNICLTQYPLAGTHMGMNEKGLVVGINYARTWEKYPDDFSFKGVPPTLIAQEVIENCSTTEEAIDFITNFPARSNAQHYGLLDKSGDACVIETTHTDFAIRRPEEGIMAHTNTYRTEKFWDHNVPDDHHWKMKSMRHISYVKSPKMRYERAFELLNKHKGDITIETFKEIFTDHNYPSNHEENNDGVPDDYTLCSHGDVGVTLASIIAKPKTGQFFVTDTQPCKMMYEEFKL
;
A
#
# COMPACT_ATOMS: atom_id res chain seq x y z
N GLN A 1 15.60 4.13 -1.46
CA GLN A 1 15.03 2.85 -0.97
C GLN A 1 16.00 1.75 -1.38
N MET A 2 15.70 0.45 -1.24
CA MET A 2 16.52 -0.61 -1.86
C MET A 2 15.68 -1.81 -2.31
N VAL A 3 16.12 -2.44 -3.39
CA VAL A 3 15.61 -3.73 -3.84
C VAL A 3 16.47 -4.85 -3.22
N ARG A 4 15.84 -5.81 -2.55
CA ARG A 4 16.48 -6.98 -1.95
C ARG A 4 15.97 -8.24 -2.62
N GLN A 5 16.86 -9.02 -3.23
CA GLN A 5 16.61 -10.37 -3.68
C GLN A 5 17.12 -11.36 -2.63
N SER A 6 16.24 -12.20 -2.12
CA SER A 6 16.55 -13.16 -1.06
C SER A 6 16.34 -14.59 -1.57
N LYS A 7 17.26 -15.48 -1.20
CA LYS A 7 17.14 -16.93 -1.37
C LYS A 7 17.40 -17.56 0.01
N PRO A 8 16.42 -17.56 0.92
CA PRO A 8 16.58 -18.18 2.22
C PRO A 8 16.75 -19.70 2.08
N ASP A 9 17.37 -20.33 3.07
CA ASP A 9 17.52 -21.80 3.13
C ASP A 9 16.18 -22.49 3.43
N ASP A 10 15.34 -21.84 4.25
CA ASP A 10 13.98 -22.25 4.59
C ASP A 10 13.01 -21.11 4.23
N GLY A 11 12.04 -21.38 3.36
CA GLY A 11 11.13 -20.38 2.78
C GLY A 11 11.36 -20.10 1.29
N TYR A 12 10.50 -19.26 0.73
CA TYR A 12 10.48 -18.94 -0.71
C TYR A 12 11.49 -17.85 -1.08
N LYS A 13 12.12 -18.02 -2.25
CA LYS A 13 12.85 -16.93 -2.91
C LYS A 13 11.93 -15.75 -3.11
N ASN A 14 12.45 -14.56 -2.86
CA ASN A 14 11.66 -13.35 -2.93
C ASN A 14 12.45 -12.14 -3.42
N ILE A 15 11.71 -11.19 -3.97
CA ILE A 15 12.17 -9.85 -4.29
C ILE A 15 11.32 -8.85 -3.50
N CYS A 16 11.99 -7.93 -2.83
CA CYS A 16 11.37 -7.00 -1.91
C CYS A 16 11.85 -5.58 -2.15
N LEU A 17 10.96 -4.60 -1.99
CA LEU A 17 11.32 -3.20 -1.82
C LEU A 17 11.29 -2.87 -0.32
N THR A 18 12.46 -2.49 0.20
CA THR A 18 12.65 -2.19 1.63
C THR A 18 13.64 -1.04 1.83
N GLN A 19 14.01 -0.78 3.08
CA GLN A 19 15.00 0.23 3.46
C GLN A 19 16.23 -0.45 4.07
N TYR A 20 17.42 0.12 3.84
CA TYR A 20 18.72 -0.44 4.24
C TYR A 20 18.80 -1.00 5.68
N PRO A 21 18.28 -0.35 6.73
CA PRO A 21 18.39 -0.88 8.09
C PRO A 21 17.27 -1.87 8.48
N LEU A 22 16.32 -2.18 7.59
CA LEU A 22 15.14 -2.96 7.93
C LEU A 22 15.30 -4.45 7.56
N ALA A 23 15.09 -5.31 8.55
CA ALA A 23 14.99 -6.75 8.35
C ALA A 23 13.73 -7.12 7.54
N GLY A 24 12.61 -6.44 7.79
CA GLY A 24 11.33 -6.69 7.09
C GLY A 24 11.26 -6.08 5.69
N THR A 25 10.07 -6.20 5.07
CA THR A 25 9.76 -5.61 3.77
C THR A 25 8.51 -4.73 3.84
N HIS A 26 8.43 -3.71 2.99
CA HIS A 26 7.20 -2.95 2.82
C HIS A 26 6.33 -3.56 1.72
N MET A 27 6.97 -4.03 0.66
CA MET A 27 6.31 -4.61 -0.49
C MET A 27 7.22 -5.66 -1.11
N GLY A 28 6.65 -6.73 -1.66
CA GLY A 28 7.46 -7.78 -2.27
C GLY A 28 6.64 -8.80 -3.02
N MET A 29 7.35 -9.67 -3.73
CA MET A 29 6.80 -10.83 -4.44
C MET A 29 7.70 -12.03 -4.20
N ASN A 30 7.11 -13.23 -4.12
CA ASN A 30 7.87 -14.49 -4.00
C ASN A 30 7.80 -15.36 -5.27
N GLU A 31 8.61 -16.42 -5.31
CA GLU A 31 8.69 -17.35 -6.45
C GLU A 31 7.40 -18.17 -6.69
N LYS A 32 6.44 -18.12 -5.75
CA LYS A 32 5.12 -18.72 -5.92
C LYS A 32 4.15 -17.79 -6.64
N GLY A 33 4.49 -16.51 -6.74
CA GLY A 33 3.70 -15.47 -7.37
C GLY A 33 2.73 -14.81 -6.41
N LEU A 34 2.99 -14.82 -5.10
CA LEU A 34 2.27 -14.01 -4.12
C LEU A 34 2.95 -12.64 -4.00
N VAL A 35 2.16 -11.57 -4.00
CA VAL A 35 2.58 -10.19 -3.80
C VAL A 35 1.95 -9.66 -2.52
N VAL A 36 2.73 -8.93 -1.72
CA VAL A 36 2.25 -8.16 -0.57
C VAL A 36 2.67 -6.71 -0.70
N GLY A 37 1.83 -5.79 -0.23
CA GLY A 37 2.20 -4.40 0.03
C GLY A 37 1.50 -3.86 1.26
N ILE A 38 2.13 -2.92 1.95
CA ILE A 38 1.56 -2.32 3.17
C ILE A 38 1.23 -0.84 3.00
N ASN A 39 0.06 -0.44 3.47
CA ASN A 39 -0.27 0.94 3.74
C ASN A 39 -0.38 1.14 5.26
N TYR A 40 0.41 2.08 5.78
CA TYR A 40 0.28 2.51 7.17
C TYR A 40 -1.08 3.16 7.40
N ALA A 41 -1.81 2.66 8.38
CA ALA A 41 -3.08 3.22 8.81
C ALA A 41 -2.92 3.86 10.19
N ARG A 42 -3.89 4.68 10.57
CA ARG A 42 -3.98 5.25 11.92
C ARG A 42 -5.40 5.08 12.42
N THR A 43 -5.53 4.32 13.49
CA THR A 43 -6.75 4.24 14.27
C THR A 43 -6.94 5.51 15.09
N TRP A 44 -8.17 6.00 15.13
CA TRP A 44 -8.55 7.14 15.93
C TRP A 44 -8.43 6.85 17.44
N GLU A 45 -8.03 7.85 18.22
CA GLU A 45 -7.77 7.70 19.66
C GLU A 45 -8.99 7.31 20.49
N LYS A 46 -10.20 7.40 19.91
CA LYS A 46 -11.45 6.85 20.46
C LYS A 46 -11.38 5.33 20.68
N TYR A 47 -10.49 4.61 19.98
CA TYR A 47 -10.33 3.15 20.06
C TYR A 47 -8.93 2.80 20.61
N PRO A 48 -8.65 3.04 21.90
CA PRO A 48 -7.31 2.86 22.46
C PRO A 48 -6.86 1.39 22.51
N ASP A 49 -7.80 0.45 22.63
CA ASP A 49 -7.52 -0.99 22.66
C ASP A 49 -7.10 -1.54 21.28
N ASP A 50 -7.50 -0.84 20.22
CA ASP A 50 -7.13 -1.15 18.83
C ASP A 50 -5.72 -0.64 18.45
N PHE A 51 -4.99 -0.11 19.44
CA PHE A 51 -3.63 0.39 19.31
C PHE A 51 -2.67 -0.34 20.26
N SER A 52 -1.48 -0.75 19.78
CA SER A 52 -0.50 -1.44 20.63
C SER A 52 0.95 -1.18 20.25
N PHE A 53 1.71 -0.67 21.23
CA PHE A 53 3.17 -0.50 21.13
C PHE A 53 3.97 -1.80 21.31
N LYS A 54 3.30 -2.94 21.59
CA LYS A 54 3.96 -4.20 21.95
C LYS A 54 3.86 -5.28 20.87
N GLY A 55 3.19 -5.01 19.76
CA GLY A 55 3.06 -5.96 18.67
C GLY A 55 4.27 -5.97 17.71
N VAL A 56 4.28 -6.97 16.83
CA VAL A 56 5.24 -7.15 15.75
C VAL A 56 4.97 -6.12 14.64
N PRO A 57 6.00 -5.38 14.17
CA PRO A 57 5.87 -4.46 13.05
C PRO A 57 5.33 -5.12 11.78
N PRO A 58 4.46 -4.43 11.01
CA PRO A 58 3.90 -4.96 9.75
C PRO A 58 4.95 -5.41 8.75
N THR A 59 6.10 -4.75 8.72
CA THR A 59 7.16 -5.07 7.78
C THR A 59 7.77 -6.45 8.03
N LEU A 60 7.80 -6.90 9.30
CA LEU A 60 8.21 -8.26 9.64
C LEU A 60 7.12 -9.27 9.29
N ILE A 61 5.86 -8.95 9.59
CA ILE A 61 4.71 -9.80 9.21
C ILE A 61 4.66 -9.99 7.69
N ALA A 62 4.84 -8.91 6.92
CA ALA A 62 4.90 -8.97 5.45
C ALA A 62 6.07 -9.82 4.94
N GLN A 63 7.22 -9.81 5.62
CA GLN A 63 8.35 -10.65 5.28
C GLN A 63 8.03 -12.13 5.52
N GLU A 64 7.43 -12.46 6.68
CA GLU A 64 6.99 -13.82 7.00
C GLU A 64 5.98 -14.35 5.97
N VAL A 65 5.02 -13.51 5.55
CA VAL A 65 4.05 -13.86 4.50
C VAL A 65 4.75 -14.17 3.18
N ILE A 66 5.71 -13.34 2.77
CA ILE A 66 6.44 -13.54 1.51
C ILE A 66 7.32 -14.78 1.53
N GLU A 67 7.90 -15.13 2.68
CA GLU A 67 8.74 -16.32 2.82
C GLU A 67 7.94 -17.62 2.97
N ASN A 68 6.72 -17.57 3.52
CA ASN A 68 6.00 -18.78 3.92
C ASN A 68 4.63 -19.01 3.25
N CYS A 69 4.04 -18.02 2.59
CA CYS A 69 2.73 -18.14 1.94
C CYS A 69 2.85 -18.19 0.40
N SER A 70 2.03 -19.00 -0.25
CA SER A 70 1.98 -19.18 -1.71
C SER A 70 0.79 -18.51 -2.39
N THR A 71 -0.27 -18.23 -1.63
CA THR A 71 -1.57 -17.76 -2.15
C THR A 71 -2.13 -16.62 -1.31
N THR A 72 -3.09 -15.88 -1.87
CA THR A 72 -3.79 -14.82 -1.15
C THR A 72 -4.53 -15.38 0.07
N GLU A 73 -5.15 -16.56 -0.02
CA GLU A 73 -5.84 -17.20 1.11
C GLU A 73 -4.88 -17.63 2.24
N GLU A 74 -3.73 -18.23 1.92
CA GLU A 74 -2.72 -18.56 2.94
C GLU A 74 -2.20 -17.31 3.66
N ALA A 75 -2.03 -16.21 2.93
CA ALA A 75 -1.63 -14.93 3.50
C ALA A 75 -2.72 -14.31 4.38
N ILE A 76 -4.00 -14.43 3.99
CA ILE A 76 -5.14 -14.04 4.82
C ILE A 76 -5.12 -14.82 6.13
N ASP A 77 -5.03 -16.15 6.05
CA ASP A 77 -5.02 -17.02 7.24
C ASP A 77 -3.85 -16.68 8.15
N PHE A 78 -2.65 -16.47 7.58
CA PHE A 78 -1.47 -16.09 8.35
C PHE A 78 -1.66 -14.76 9.08
N ILE A 79 -2.04 -13.69 8.36
CA ILE A 79 -2.13 -12.34 8.93
C ILE A 79 -3.23 -12.26 9.97
N THR A 80 -4.40 -12.83 9.70
CA THR A 80 -5.58 -12.74 10.57
C THR A 80 -5.43 -13.55 11.86
N ASN A 81 -4.71 -14.66 11.83
CA ASN A 81 -4.38 -15.45 13.01
C ASN A 81 -3.07 -15.02 13.70
N PHE A 82 -2.34 -14.04 13.16
CA PHE A 82 -1.08 -13.59 13.75
C PHE A 82 -1.32 -13.00 15.16
N PRO A 83 -0.72 -13.57 16.22
CA PRO A 83 -1.17 -13.36 17.60
C PRO A 83 -0.80 -11.99 18.18
N ALA A 84 0.16 -11.30 17.58
CA ALA A 84 0.73 -10.08 18.12
C ALA A 84 0.92 -9.02 17.03
N ARG A 85 -0.10 -8.75 16.21
CA ARG A 85 -0.04 -7.61 15.27
C ARG A 85 0.19 -6.31 16.05
N SER A 86 1.05 -5.44 15.53
CA SER A 86 1.21 -4.09 16.08
C SER A 86 0.03 -3.19 15.69
N ASN A 87 0.30 -1.90 15.51
CA ASN A 87 -0.67 -0.87 15.13
C ASN A 87 -1.51 -1.25 13.90
N ALA A 88 -2.54 -0.47 13.63
CA ALA A 88 -3.37 -0.61 12.44
C ALA A 88 -2.60 -0.52 11.12
N GLN A 89 -2.82 -1.49 10.24
CA GLN A 89 -2.14 -1.63 8.95
C GLN A 89 -3.09 -2.18 7.90
N HIS A 90 -2.87 -1.82 6.65
CA HIS A 90 -3.59 -2.41 5.54
C HIS A 90 -2.63 -3.22 4.68
N TYR A 91 -2.92 -4.52 4.50
CA TYR A 91 -2.13 -5.43 3.69
C TYR A 91 -2.83 -5.66 2.35
N GLY A 92 -2.27 -5.14 1.27
CA GLY A 92 -2.68 -5.48 -0.09
C GLY A 92 -2.04 -6.79 -0.51
N LEU A 93 -2.85 -7.71 -1.02
CA LEU A 93 -2.45 -9.04 -1.46
C LEU A 93 -2.92 -9.27 -2.90
N LEU A 94 -2.08 -9.94 -3.69
CA LEU A 94 -2.40 -10.42 -5.03
C LEU A 94 -1.57 -11.67 -5.31
N ASP A 95 -2.18 -12.74 -5.81
CA ASP A 95 -1.44 -13.91 -6.28
C ASP A 95 -1.53 -14.12 -7.80
N LYS A 96 -0.74 -15.06 -8.33
CA LYS A 96 -0.66 -15.36 -9.76
C LYS A 96 -1.96 -15.88 -10.38
N SER A 97 -2.92 -16.34 -9.58
CA SER A 97 -4.24 -16.74 -10.06
C SER A 97 -5.11 -15.53 -10.40
N GLY A 98 -4.75 -14.35 -9.86
CA GLY A 98 -5.52 -13.13 -9.95
C GLY A 98 -6.38 -12.88 -8.71
N ASP A 99 -6.35 -13.76 -7.70
CA ASP A 99 -7.02 -13.49 -6.44
C ASP A 99 -6.31 -12.37 -5.67
N ALA A 100 -7.08 -11.38 -5.25
CA ALA A 100 -6.58 -10.17 -4.62
C ALA A 100 -7.51 -9.73 -3.49
N CYS A 101 -6.92 -9.11 -2.47
CA CYS A 101 -7.67 -8.47 -1.41
C CYS A 101 -6.84 -7.37 -0.73
N VAL A 102 -7.52 -6.58 0.10
CA VAL A 102 -6.89 -5.76 1.14
C VAL A 102 -7.43 -6.22 2.48
N ILE A 103 -6.52 -6.54 3.40
CA ILE A 103 -6.85 -6.80 4.79
C ILE A 103 -6.63 -5.51 5.57
N GLU A 104 -7.71 -4.92 6.06
CA GLU A 104 -7.66 -3.80 6.99
C GLU A 104 -7.58 -4.35 8.41
N THR A 105 -6.53 -4.00 9.15
CA THR A 105 -6.31 -4.50 10.51
C THR A 105 -6.35 -3.37 11.54
N THR A 106 -6.86 -3.69 12.72
CA THR A 106 -6.51 -3.02 13.98
C THR A 106 -5.58 -3.93 14.78
N HIS A 107 -5.22 -3.54 16.01
CA HIS A 107 -4.50 -4.45 16.90
C HIS A 107 -5.31 -5.74 17.17
N THR A 108 -6.60 -5.61 17.46
CA THR A 108 -7.43 -6.73 17.93
C THR A 108 -8.35 -7.34 16.88
N ASP A 109 -8.53 -6.68 15.72
CA ASP A 109 -9.54 -7.07 14.76
C ASP A 109 -9.09 -6.85 13.31
N PHE A 110 -9.89 -7.33 12.35
CA PHE A 110 -9.65 -7.16 10.92
C PHE A 110 -10.94 -7.16 10.09
N ALA A 111 -10.81 -6.71 8.85
CA ALA A 111 -11.82 -6.77 7.80
C ALA A 111 -11.11 -7.00 6.46
N ILE A 112 -11.78 -7.72 5.55
CA ILE A 112 -11.22 -8.04 4.23
C ILE A 112 -12.10 -7.40 3.17
N ARG A 113 -11.47 -6.71 2.23
CA ARG A 113 -12.12 -6.16 1.04
C ARG A 113 -11.53 -6.81 -0.19
N ARG A 114 -12.37 -7.22 -1.14
CA ARG A 114 -11.97 -7.79 -2.44
C ARG A 114 -12.30 -6.83 -3.59
N PRO A 115 -11.67 -6.99 -4.77
CA PRO A 115 -11.88 -6.11 -5.90
C PRO A 115 -13.35 -6.10 -6.33
N GLU A 116 -13.83 -4.92 -6.70
CA GLU A 116 -15.13 -4.77 -7.34
C GLU A 116 -14.89 -4.64 -8.84
N GLU A 117 -15.56 -5.49 -9.62
CA GLU A 117 -15.45 -5.49 -11.08
C GLU A 117 -14.01 -5.60 -11.61
N GLY A 118 -13.14 -6.30 -10.89
CA GLY A 118 -11.77 -6.60 -11.29
C GLY A 118 -10.73 -5.50 -10.99
N ILE A 119 -11.11 -4.41 -10.33
CA ILE A 119 -10.18 -3.34 -9.94
C ILE A 119 -10.27 -3.02 -8.44
N MET A 120 -9.18 -2.49 -7.88
CA MET A 120 -9.14 -2.00 -6.50
C MET A 120 -8.08 -0.90 -6.37
N ALA A 121 -8.40 0.15 -5.63
CA ALA A 121 -7.44 1.09 -5.07
C ALA A 121 -7.50 1.03 -3.54
N HIS A 122 -6.40 1.37 -2.87
CA HIS A 122 -6.37 1.54 -1.42
C HIS A 122 -5.33 2.57 -1.01
N THR A 123 -5.58 3.28 0.08
CA THR A 123 -4.66 4.29 0.63
C THR A 123 -4.52 4.11 2.15
N ASN A 124 -4.37 5.20 2.89
CA ASN A 124 -4.02 5.18 4.31
C ASN A 124 -5.23 5.37 5.24
N THR A 125 -6.45 5.17 4.72
CA THR A 125 -7.72 5.25 5.45
C THR A 125 -8.49 3.93 5.34
N TYR A 126 -9.24 3.59 6.38
CA TYR A 126 -10.14 2.44 6.38
C TYR A 126 -11.26 2.66 5.37
N ARG A 127 -11.60 1.62 4.61
CA ARG A 127 -12.62 1.62 3.57
C ARG A 127 -13.73 0.61 3.86
N THR A 128 -13.52 -0.32 4.78
CA THR A 128 -14.56 -1.27 5.20
C THR A 128 -15.54 -0.62 6.18
N GLU A 129 -16.83 -0.94 6.03
CA GLU A 129 -17.90 -0.41 6.89
C GLU A 129 -17.62 -0.63 8.38
N LYS A 130 -17.04 -1.79 8.70
CA LYS A 130 -16.63 -2.16 10.06
C LYS A 130 -15.69 -1.14 10.73
N PHE A 131 -14.86 -0.44 9.96
CA PHE A 131 -13.82 0.46 10.46
C PHE A 131 -13.96 1.90 9.97
N TRP A 132 -15.10 2.31 9.42
CA TRP A 132 -15.28 3.70 8.98
C TRP A 132 -15.05 4.70 10.12
N ASP A 133 -15.58 4.40 11.32
CA ASP A 133 -15.42 5.25 12.51
C ASP A 133 -14.02 5.17 13.13
N HIS A 134 -13.18 4.19 12.75
CA HIS A 134 -11.79 4.07 13.19
C HIS A 134 -10.87 5.04 12.46
N ASN A 135 -11.32 5.64 11.36
CA ASN A 135 -10.55 6.69 10.70
C ASN A 135 -10.39 7.92 11.59
N VAL A 136 -9.26 8.59 11.42
CA VAL A 136 -9.02 9.91 12.00
C VAL A 136 -10.05 10.92 11.43
N PRO A 137 -10.65 11.79 12.27
CA PRO A 137 -11.59 12.83 11.80
C PRO A 137 -11.00 13.78 10.75
N ASP A 138 -11.86 14.32 9.89
CA ASP A 138 -11.47 15.19 8.77
C ASP A 138 -10.80 16.50 9.20
N ASP A 139 -11.23 17.04 10.34
CA ASP A 139 -10.71 18.25 10.97
C ASP A 139 -9.43 18.01 11.78
N HIS A 140 -8.93 16.76 11.84
CA HIS A 140 -7.67 16.46 12.50
C HIS A 140 -6.48 16.77 11.59
N HIS A 141 -5.53 17.50 12.15
CA HIS A 141 -4.33 17.97 11.45
C HIS A 141 -3.07 17.38 12.07
N TRP A 142 -1.97 17.40 11.31
CA TRP A 142 -0.67 16.99 11.83
C TRP A 142 -0.23 17.85 13.02
N LYS A 143 0.39 17.22 14.02
CA LYS A 143 0.82 17.92 15.24
C LYS A 143 2.13 18.71 15.06
N MET A 144 2.95 18.33 14.07
CA MET A 144 4.21 19.01 13.74
C MET A 144 3.95 20.43 13.28
N LYS A 145 4.71 21.41 13.81
CA LYS A 145 4.46 22.85 13.62
C LYS A 145 4.35 23.25 12.14
N SER A 146 5.21 22.71 11.27
CA SER A 146 5.20 22.99 9.83
C SER A 146 3.97 22.42 9.11
N MET A 147 3.36 21.36 9.64
CA MET A 147 2.29 20.60 8.97
C MET A 147 0.90 20.82 9.57
N ARG A 148 0.74 21.69 10.59
CA ARG A 148 -0.55 21.89 11.28
C ARG A 148 -1.68 22.38 10.38
N HIS A 149 -1.35 22.91 9.22
CA HIS A 149 -2.31 23.37 8.22
C HIS A 149 -2.77 22.25 7.28
N ILE A 150 -2.21 21.04 7.41
CA ILE A 150 -2.47 19.89 6.55
C ILE A 150 -3.33 18.88 7.32
N SER A 151 -4.50 18.56 6.78
CA SER A 151 -5.37 17.51 7.32
C SER A 151 -4.72 16.14 7.15
N TYR A 152 -4.82 15.30 8.18
CA TYR A 152 -4.25 13.96 8.17
C TYR A 152 -4.88 13.06 7.10
N VAL A 153 -6.19 13.22 6.86
CA VAL A 153 -6.99 12.31 6.03
C VAL A 153 -7.35 12.89 4.65
N LYS A 154 -7.16 14.19 4.42
CA LYS A 154 -7.45 14.81 3.12
C LYS A 154 -6.62 14.16 1.99
N SER A 155 -5.31 14.04 2.15
CA SER A 155 -4.42 13.39 1.17
C SER A 155 -4.83 11.97 0.80
N PRO A 156 -4.95 11.01 1.75
CA PRO A 156 -5.34 9.65 1.37
C PRO A 156 -6.73 9.55 0.74
N LYS A 157 -7.68 10.44 1.07
CA LYS A 157 -8.99 10.51 0.40
C LYS A 157 -8.87 10.97 -1.05
N MET A 158 -8.18 12.10 -1.29
CA MET A 158 -7.95 12.63 -2.64
C MET A 158 -7.18 11.64 -3.52
N ARG A 159 -6.11 11.03 -2.99
CA ARG A 159 -5.34 10.00 -3.71
C ARG A 159 -6.20 8.77 -4.02
N TYR A 160 -7.05 8.34 -3.09
CA TYR A 160 -7.94 7.21 -3.35
C TYR A 160 -8.89 7.50 -4.51
N GLU A 161 -9.56 8.65 -4.48
CA GLU A 161 -10.51 9.06 -5.52
C GLU A 161 -9.82 9.15 -6.88
N ARG A 162 -8.65 9.79 -6.92
CA ARG A 162 -7.87 9.92 -8.16
C ARG A 162 -7.39 8.57 -8.70
N ALA A 163 -6.85 7.69 -7.84
CA ALA A 163 -6.44 6.36 -8.27
C ALA A 163 -7.61 5.57 -8.83
N PHE A 164 -8.77 5.61 -8.16
CA PHE A 164 -9.94 4.86 -8.59
C PHE A 164 -10.54 5.43 -9.89
N GLU A 165 -10.56 6.75 -10.06
CA GLU A 165 -10.93 7.41 -11.33
C GLU A 165 -10.07 6.90 -12.49
N LEU A 166 -8.75 6.90 -12.32
CA LEU A 166 -7.82 6.45 -13.36
C LEU A 166 -7.94 4.94 -13.63
N LEU A 167 -8.05 4.11 -12.59
CA LEU A 167 -8.27 2.67 -12.78
C LEU A 167 -9.56 2.37 -13.53
N ASN A 168 -10.65 3.08 -13.23
CA ASN A 168 -11.92 2.93 -13.94
C ASN A 168 -11.82 3.33 -15.41
N LYS A 169 -11.11 4.42 -15.71
CA LYS A 169 -10.89 4.87 -17.10
C LYS A 169 -10.25 3.80 -17.98
N HIS A 170 -9.37 2.98 -17.39
CA HIS A 170 -8.64 1.91 -18.09
C HIS A 170 -9.18 0.51 -17.79
N LYS A 171 -10.36 0.39 -17.16
CA LYS A 171 -10.93 -0.89 -16.73
C LYS A 171 -11.10 -1.85 -17.91
N GLY A 172 -10.58 -3.06 -17.74
CA GLY A 172 -10.56 -4.10 -18.79
C GLY A 172 -9.35 -4.05 -19.72
N ASP A 173 -8.54 -2.99 -19.68
CA ASP A 173 -7.33 -2.82 -20.50
C ASP A 173 -6.16 -2.23 -19.69
N ILE A 174 -6.05 -2.63 -18.42
CA ILE A 174 -4.96 -2.19 -17.54
C ILE A 174 -3.67 -2.92 -17.92
N THR A 175 -2.66 -2.15 -18.29
CA THR A 175 -1.32 -2.63 -18.64
C THR A 175 -0.26 -2.13 -17.66
N ILE A 176 0.99 -2.58 -17.84
CA ILE A 176 2.14 -2.03 -17.10
C ILE A 176 2.31 -0.53 -17.38
N GLU A 177 2.10 -0.09 -18.63
CA GLU A 177 2.18 1.33 -18.98
C GLU A 177 1.06 2.13 -18.33
N THR A 178 -0.15 1.56 -18.24
CA THR A 178 -1.25 2.16 -17.47
C THR A 178 -0.85 2.41 -16.01
N PHE A 179 -0.23 1.44 -15.34
CA PHE A 179 0.25 1.65 -13.97
C PHE A 179 1.37 2.70 -13.88
N LYS A 180 2.30 2.74 -14.85
CA LYS A 180 3.33 3.78 -14.89
C LYS A 180 2.72 5.18 -15.05
N GLU A 181 1.69 5.33 -15.88
CA GLU A 181 0.95 6.60 -16.01
C GLU A 181 0.25 6.97 -14.69
N ILE A 182 -0.48 6.03 -14.08
CA ILE A 182 -1.19 6.27 -12.81
C ILE A 182 -0.21 6.67 -11.70
N PHE A 183 0.91 5.95 -11.59
CA PHE A 183 1.89 6.19 -10.52
C PHE A 183 2.72 7.44 -10.74
N THR A 184 2.70 8.06 -11.93
CA THR A 184 3.32 9.36 -12.19
C THR A 184 2.31 10.53 -12.16
N ASP A 185 1.03 10.26 -11.90
CA ASP A 185 -0.01 11.28 -11.92
C ASP A 185 0.16 12.31 -10.79
N HIS A 186 0.07 13.57 -11.19
CA HIS A 186 0.15 14.75 -10.34
C HIS A 186 -1.14 15.56 -10.36
N ASN A 187 -2.30 14.96 -10.64
CA ASN A 187 -3.55 15.71 -10.71
C ASN A 187 -4.44 15.39 -9.51
N TYR A 188 -5.25 16.36 -9.12
CA TYR A 188 -6.34 16.12 -8.18
C TYR A 188 -7.47 15.30 -8.85
N PRO A 189 -8.36 14.68 -8.06
CA PRO A 189 -9.59 14.09 -8.58
C PRO A 189 -10.38 15.08 -9.44
N SER A 190 -10.97 14.62 -10.53
CA SER A 190 -11.72 15.51 -11.45
C SER A 190 -12.97 16.16 -10.86
N ASN A 191 -13.48 15.64 -9.75
CA ASN A 191 -14.61 16.19 -9.00
C ASN A 191 -14.18 17.16 -7.88
N HIS A 192 -12.88 17.39 -7.67
CA HIS A 192 -12.40 18.34 -6.68
C HIS A 192 -12.60 19.79 -7.15
N GLU A 193 -12.98 20.69 -6.25
CA GLU A 193 -13.31 22.09 -6.60
C GLU A 193 -12.10 22.86 -7.14
N GLU A 194 -10.93 22.56 -6.60
CA GLU A 194 -9.64 23.13 -7.03
C GLU A 194 -8.94 22.18 -8.00
N ASN A 195 -8.24 22.76 -8.97
CA ASN A 195 -7.26 22.06 -9.80
C ASN A 195 -5.86 22.51 -9.37
N ASN A 196 -4.92 21.57 -9.35
CA ASN A 196 -3.51 21.83 -9.06
C ASN A 196 -2.65 22.00 -10.32
N ASP A 197 -3.26 22.03 -11.51
CA ASP A 197 -2.61 22.26 -12.82
C ASP A 197 -1.40 21.33 -13.08
N GLY A 198 -1.48 20.09 -12.57
CA GLY A 198 -0.41 19.10 -12.68
C GLY A 198 0.82 19.37 -11.80
N VAL A 199 0.75 20.33 -10.88
CA VAL A 199 1.81 20.63 -9.91
C VAL A 199 1.71 19.63 -8.74
N PRO A 200 2.74 18.81 -8.49
CA PRO A 200 2.67 17.81 -7.44
C PRO A 200 2.80 18.38 -6.03
N ASP A 201 2.09 17.78 -5.07
CA ASP A 201 2.07 18.19 -3.66
C ASP A 201 1.74 17.02 -2.72
N ASP A 202 1.22 17.30 -1.50
CA ASP A 202 0.82 16.30 -0.51
C ASP A 202 -0.41 15.48 -0.92
N TYR A 203 -1.23 15.95 -1.85
CA TYR A 203 -2.52 15.38 -2.22
C TYR A 203 -2.47 14.56 -3.52
N THR A 204 -1.37 14.62 -4.27
CA THR A 204 -1.18 13.88 -5.53
C THR A 204 -0.70 12.44 -5.32
N LEU A 205 -0.99 11.55 -6.29
CA LEU A 205 -0.60 10.13 -6.25
C LEU A 205 0.90 9.94 -6.19
N CYS A 206 1.64 10.53 -7.12
CA CYS A 206 3.06 10.77 -6.92
C CYS A 206 3.17 12.02 -6.05
N SER A 207 3.42 11.84 -4.75
CA SER A 207 3.41 12.92 -3.75
C SER A 207 4.77 13.62 -3.66
N HIS A 208 4.75 14.95 -3.52
CA HIS A 208 5.94 15.80 -3.45
C HIS A 208 5.86 16.86 -2.34
N GLY A 209 4.97 16.67 -1.37
CA GLY A 209 4.68 17.67 -0.36
C GLY A 209 5.48 17.56 0.94
N ASP A 210 5.03 18.31 1.95
CA ASP A 210 5.72 18.48 3.23
C ASP A 210 5.52 17.30 4.18
N VAL A 211 4.37 16.62 4.09
CA VAL A 211 4.03 15.45 4.93
C VAL A 211 4.75 14.21 4.44
N GLY A 212 4.92 14.10 3.13
CA GLY A 212 5.57 12.94 2.53
C GLY A 212 5.84 13.13 1.04
N VAL A 213 6.89 12.46 0.60
CA VAL A 213 7.29 12.37 -0.80
C VAL A 213 7.27 10.90 -1.21
N THR A 214 6.84 10.59 -2.43
CA THR A 214 6.97 9.23 -2.97
C THR A 214 8.44 8.85 -3.01
N LEU A 215 8.82 7.83 -2.22
CA LEU A 215 10.22 7.41 -2.10
C LEU A 215 10.60 6.28 -3.06
N ALA A 216 9.62 5.56 -3.58
CA ALA A 216 9.78 4.47 -4.53
C ALA A 216 8.39 4.09 -5.07
N SER A 217 8.38 3.32 -6.15
CA SER A 217 7.17 2.72 -6.70
C SER A 217 7.47 1.32 -7.23
N ILE A 218 6.49 0.43 -7.14
CA ILE A 218 6.58 -0.93 -7.67
C ILE A 218 5.39 -1.25 -8.58
N ILE A 219 5.62 -2.10 -9.57
CA ILE A 219 4.55 -2.77 -10.32
C ILE A 219 4.91 -4.26 -10.34
N ALA A 220 4.00 -5.12 -9.91
CA ALA A 220 4.21 -6.57 -9.90
C ALA A 220 3.27 -7.25 -10.89
N LYS A 221 3.81 -8.21 -11.65
CA LYS A 221 3.02 -9.09 -12.53
C LYS A 221 3.23 -10.55 -12.10
N PRO A 222 2.53 -10.99 -11.04
CA PRO A 222 2.81 -12.27 -10.39
C PRO A 222 2.71 -13.49 -11.30
N LYS A 223 1.80 -13.46 -12.29
CA LYS A 223 1.65 -14.55 -13.28
C LYS A 223 2.93 -14.83 -14.08
N THR A 224 3.76 -13.82 -14.33
CA THR A 224 5.00 -13.94 -15.11
C THR A 224 6.27 -13.73 -14.27
N GLY A 225 6.13 -13.52 -12.96
CA GLY A 225 7.25 -13.28 -12.05
C GLY A 225 7.99 -11.96 -12.28
N GLN A 226 7.38 -11.00 -13.00
CA GLN A 226 8.02 -9.71 -13.30
C GLN A 226 7.75 -8.71 -12.17
N PHE A 227 8.78 -7.97 -11.78
CA PHE A 227 8.73 -6.99 -10.71
C PHE A 227 9.46 -5.73 -11.16
N PHE A 228 8.73 -4.65 -11.38
CA PHE A 228 9.26 -3.36 -11.84
C PHE A 228 9.44 -2.44 -10.65
N VAL A 229 10.58 -1.78 -10.52
CA VAL A 229 10.87 -0.87 -9.40
C VAL A 229 11.50 0.42 -9.87
N THR A 230 11.11 1.51 -9.23
CA THR A 230 11.92 2.74 -9.17
C THR A 230 12.11 3.08 -7.70
N ASP A 231 13.34 3.35 -7.27
CA ASP A 231 13.69 3.59 -5.87
C ASP A 231 13.67 5.08 -5.48
N THR A 232 12.96 5.87 -6.29
CA THR A 232 12.69 7.31 -6.16
C THR A 232 11.27 7.64 -6.65
N GLN A 233 10.94 8.92 -6.85
CA GLN A 233 9.66 9.32 -7.45
C GLN A 233 9.56 8.76 -8.88
N PRO A 234 8.49 8.04 -9.24
CA PRO A 234 8.32 7.47 -10.58
C PRO A 234 8.26 8.52 -11.69
N CYS A 235 7.93 9.78 -11.37
CA CYS A 235 7.92 10.87 -12.35
C CYS A 235 9.34 11.35 -12.74
N LYS A 236 10.37 10.96 -11.99
CA LYS A 236 11.77 11.38 -12.19
C LYS A 236 12.67 10.28 -12.75
N MET A 237 12.25 9.02 -12.69
CA MET A 237 13.09 7.89 -13.03
C MET A 237 12.28 6.74 -13.61
N MET A 238 12.85 6.11 -14.64
CA MET A 238 12.28 4.92 -15.26
C MET A 238 12.31 3.72 -14.30
N TYR A 239 11.39 2.80 -14.50
CA TYR A 239 11.38 1.52 -13.77
C TYR A 239 12.47 0.59 -14.30
N GLU A 240 13.20 -0.03 -13.39
CA GLU A 240 14.03 -1.20 -13.64
C GLU A 240 13.17 -2.46 -13.53
N GLU A 241 13.39 -3.43 -14.42
CA GLU A 241 12.69 -4.72 -14.39
C GLU A 241 13.56 -5.80 -13.75
N PHE A 242 12.96 -6.51 -12.80
CA PHE A 242 13.49 -7.72 -12.20
C PHE A 242 12.56 -8.89 -12.51
N LYS A 243 13.12 -10.10 -12.44
CA LYS A 243 12.38 -11.34 -12.64
C LYS A 243 12.77 -12.39 -11.60
N LEU A 244 11.77 -13.00 -10.98
CA LEU A 244 11.90 -14.17 -10.10
C LEU A 244 11.74 -15.49 -10.86
#